data_AF-A0A1Q3AV22-F1
#
_entry.id   AF-A0A1Q3AV22-F1
#
_cell.length_a   1.000
_cell.length_b   1.000
_cell.length_c   1.000
_cell.angle_alpha   90.00
_cell.angle_beta   90.00
_cell.angle_gamma   90.00
#
_symmetry.space_group_name_H-M   'P 1'
#
loop_
_entity.id
_entity.type
_entity.pdbx_description
1 polymer ?
#
loop_
_entity_poly.entity_id
_entity_poly.type
_entity_poly.pdbx_seq_one_letter_code
_entity_poly.pdbx_strand_id
1 'polypeptide(L)'
;MGGRNIDYDFCSSEFSFVSWLENLHLLPLVQISNPFYIKLVKDFYSNLKMVSDQNQEFAVTSVVKGQRMYLDARILASILHIPHHGIYVFEYKKWPEVEGFHPNQILSLLYPNDPNVHPNMALTTNRLSVDHRLLHNLIVQQILPTGGGYAKLSKMQVFIMWCIISKIEFCFPLLILKTMVHAYSQKKSVLPYGSLLTLVFLHYHIPLDGEVPTKLKKEDTYNKSTLNRMGWKKEKGIWTYQPRADQAPRLAREEQEENPP
;
A
#
# COMPACT_ATOMS: atom_id res chain seq x y z
N MET A 1 -2.84 -8.32 -7.34
CA MET A 1 -3.45 -7.55 -8.44
C MET A 1 -4.64 -6.73 -7.96
N GLY A 2 -5.71 -7.34 -7.41
CA GLY A 2 -6.93 -6.60 -7.05
C GLY A 2 -6.76 -5.54 -5.97
N GLY A 3 -6.10 -5.88 -4.87
CA GLY A 3 -5.93 -4.94 -3.76
C GLY A 3 -6.78 -5.28 -2.53
N ARG A 4 -6.95 -4.30 -1.64
CA ARG A 4 -7.78 -4.35 -0.42
C ARG A 4 -8.60 -3.08 -0.30
N ASN A 5 -9.77 -3.20 0.29
CA ASN A 5 -10.62 -2.07 0.65
C ASN A 5 -10.89 -2.04 2.16
N ILE A 6 -11.37 -0.91 2.66
CA ILE A 6 -11.84 -0.76 4.03
C ILE A 6 -13.38 -0.72 4.05
N ASP A 7 -13.97 -1.34 5.06
CA ASP A 7 -15.35 -1.06 5.47
C ASP A 7 -15.32 0.24 6.27
N TYR A 8 -15.76 1.34 5.67
CA TYR A 8 -15.57 2.68 6.26
C TYR A 8 -16.30 2.82 7.59
N ASP A 9 -17.58 2.46 7.65
CA ASP A 9 -18.40 2.63 8.85
C ASP A 9 -17.86 1.81 10.01
N PHE A 10 -17.45 0.57 9.73
CA PHE A 10 -16.80 -0.28 10.73
C PHE A 10 -15.43 0.24 11.13
N CYS A 11 -14.56 0.59 10.17
CA CYS A 11 -13.18 0.95 10.50
C CYS A 11 -13.09 2.33 11.18
N SER A 12 -13.88 3.32 10.76
CA SER A 12 -13.89 4.67 11.35
C SER A 12 -14.39 4.68 12.79
N SER A 13 -15.30 3.77 13.14
CA SER A 13 -15.83 3.66 14.50
C SER A 13 -14.93 2.86 15.45
N GLU A 14 -14.03 2.04 14.91
CA GLU A 14 -13.21 1.10 15.68
C GLU A 14 -11.73 1.48 15.73
N PHE A 15 -11.22 2.23 14.74
CA PHE A 15 -9.79 2.44 14.53
C PHE A 15 -9.45 3.89 14.17
N SER A 16 -8.33 4.35 14.70
CA SER A 16 -7.80 5.70 14.47
C SER A 16 -7.18 5.85 13.08
N PHE A 17 -6.69 4.78 12.46
CA PHE A 17 -5.98 4.89 11.17
C PHE A 17 -6.83 5.49 10.04
N VAL A 18 -8.15 5.36 10.10
CA VAL A 18 -9.06 5.96 9.11
C VAL A 18 -8.94 7.49 9.14
N SER A 19 -8.91 8.08 10.34
CA SER A 19 -8.72 9.53 10.49
C SER A 19 -7.37 10.00 9.92
N TRP A 20 -6.30 9.20 10.05
CA TRP A 20 -5.00 9.54 9.48
C TRP A 20 -5.04 9.59 7.95
N LEU A 21 -5.76 8.65 7.32
CA LEU A 21 -5.98 8.64 5.87
C LEU A 21 -6.88 9.80 5.40
N GLU A 22 -7.92 10.13 6.17
CA GLU A 22 -8.80 11.27 5.92
C GLU A 22 -8.05 12.60 5.92
N ASN A 23 -7.17 12.82 6.89
CA ASN A 23 -6.37 14.04 7.01
C ASN A 23 -5.50 14.31 5.76
N LEU A 24 -5.20 13.28 4.96
CA LEU A 24 -4.42 13.38 3.72
C LEU A 24 -5.26 13.12 2.46
N HIS A 25 -6.59 13.07 2.58
CA HIS A 25 -7.51 12.80 1.47
C HIS A 25 -7.21 11.48 0.73
N LEU A 26 -6.81 10.44 1.45
CA LEU A 26 -6.41 9.14 0.88
C LEU A 26 -7.53 8.09 0.90
N LEU A 27 -8.70 8.40 1.44
CA LEU A 27 -9.85 7.48 1.43
C LEU A 27 -10.19 6.97 0.02
N PRO A 28 -10.26 7.82 -1.03
CA PRO A 28 -10.57 7.34 -2.39
C PRO A 28 -9.60 6.26 -2.88
N LEU A 29 -8.32 6.33 -2.48
CA LEU A 29 -7.30 5.37 -2.86
C LEU A 29 -7.47 4.02 -2.15
N VAL A 30 -7.90 4.00 -0.87
CA VAL A 30 -8.07 2.76 -0.09
C VAL A 30 -9.49 2.18 -0.16
N GLN A 31 -10.40 2.81 -0.91
CA GLN A 31 -11.77 2.36 -1.12
C GLN A 31 -12.05 1.91 -2.57
N ILE A 32 -11.02 1.83 -3.42
CA ILE A 32 -11.16 1.32 -4.78
C ILE A 32 -11.66 -0.13 -4.74
N SER A 33 -12.88 -0.35 -5.24
CA SER A 33 -13.56 -1.64 -5.23
C SER A 33 -13.92 -2.16 -6.62
N ASN A 34 -13.53 -1.42 -7.66
CA ASN A 34 -13.76 -1.80 -9.05
C ASN A 34 -13.18 -3.21 -9.33
N PRO A 35 -13.87 -4.03 -10.13
CA PRO A 35 -13.26 -5.26 -10.64
C PRO A 35 -12.02 -4.91 -11.44
N PHE A 36 -11.09 -5.87 -11.56
CA PHE A 36 -9.91 -5.73 -12.40
C PHE A 36 -9.89 -6.79 -13.50
N TYR A 37 -9.26 -6.44 -14.62
CA TYR A 37 -9.26 -7.26 -15.82
C TYR A 37 -7.84 -7.74 -16.10
N ILE A 38 -7.55 -9.00 -15.75
CA ILE A 38 -6.18 -9.55 -15.76
C ILE A 38 -5.51 -9.40 -17.14
N LYS A 39 -6.25 -9.61 -18.23
CA LYS A 39 -5.72 -9.48 -19.59
C LYS A 39 -5.30 -8.03 -19.89
N LEU A 40 -6.17 -7.06 -19.60
CA LEU A 40 -5.87 -5.63 -19.80
C LEU A 40 -4.74 -5.14 -18.91
N VAL A 41 -4.67 -5.60 -17.66
CA VAL A 41 -3.55 -5.28 -16.76
C VAL A 41 -2.25 -5.81 -17.36
N LYS A 42 -2.21 -7.06 -17.83
CA LYS A 42 -1.03 -7.61 -18.48
C LYS A 42 -0.66 -6.83 -19.74
N ASP A 43 -1.63 -6.51 -20.59
CA ASP A 43 -1.42 -5.70 -21.81
C ASP A 43 -0.82 -4.32 -21.48
N PHE A 44 -1.34 -3.66 -20.43
CA PHE A 44 -0.81 -2.39 -19.93
C PHE A 44 0.66 -2.50 -19.53
N TYR A 45 1.01 -3.49 -18.73
CA TYR A 45 2.39 -3.66 -18.25
C TYR A 45 3.34 -4.11 -19.36
N SER A 46 2.90 -4.97 -20.28
CA SER A 46 3.70 -5.41 -21.42
C SER A 46 4.08 -4.27 -22.37
N ASN A 47 3.26 -3.21 -22.43
CA ASN A 47 3.51 -2.04 -23.26
C ASN A 47 3.98 -0.81 -22.46
N LEU A 48 4.24 -0.96 -21.16
CA LEU A 48 4.62 0.14 -20.28
C LEU A 48 6.01 0.70 -20.65
N LYS A 49 6.08 2.02 -20.85
CA LYS A 49 7.31 2.75 -21.15
C LYS A 49 7.41 4.00 -20.29
N MET A 50 8.60 4.26 -19.76
CA MET A 50 8.90 5.55 -19.14
C MET A 50 9.05 6.61 -20.22
N VAL A 51 8.48 7.79 -19.98
CA VAL A 51 8.78 8.98 -20.77
C VAL A 51 10.09 9.56 -20.23
N SER A 52 11.13 9.58 -21.05
CA SER A 52 12.43 10.13 -20.69
C SER A 52 12.68 11.41 -21.48
N ASP A 53 12.12 12.51 -21.00
CA ASP A 53 12.49 13.85 -21.44
C ASP A 53 13.10 14.59 -20.24
N GLN A 54 14.24 15.25 -20.44
CA GLN A 54 15.01 15.91 -19.38
C GLN A 54 14.23 17.07 -18.74
N ASN A 55 13.21 17.59 -19.44
CA ASN A 55 12.41 18.74 -19.00
C ASN A 55 10.95 18.42 -18.66
N GLN A 56 10.53 17.15 -18.70
CA GLN A 56 9.17 16.77 -18.36
C GLN A 56 9.08 16.11 -16.99
N GLU A 57 7.98 16.37 -16.29
CA GLU A 57 7.61 15.63 -15.09
C GLU A 57 7.53 14.13 -15.41
N PHE A 58 7.86 13.30 -14.42
CA PHE A 58 7.85 11.86 -14.61
C PHE A 58 6.47 11.36 -15.04
N ALA A 59 6.46 10.68 -16.19
CA ALA A 59 5.26 10.08 -16.76
C ALA A 59 5.56 8.70 -17.35
N VAL A 60 4.49 7.94 -17.54
CA VAL A 60 4.54 6.65 -18.24
C VAL A 60 3.57 6.65 -19.41
N THR A 61 3.88 5.88 -20.43
CA THR A 61 2.95 5.57 -21.51
C THR A 61 2.72 4.08 -21.58
N SER A 62 1.56 3.70 -22.10
CA SER A 62 1.27 2.31 -22.45
C SER A 62 0.34 2.28 -23.66
N VAL A 63 0.20 1.11 -24.27
CA VAL A 63 -0.78 0.84 -25.32
C VAL A 63 -1.60 -0.36 -24.86
N VAL A 64 -2.92 -0.18 -24.77
CA VAL A 64 -3.86 -1.25 -24.38
C VAL A 64 -4.94 -1.33 -25.44
N LYS A 65 -5.21 -2.52 -25.97
CA LYS A 65 -6.14 -2.71 -27.11
C LYS A 65 -5.88 -1.74 -28.29
N GLY A 66 -4.61 -1.43 -28.56
CA GLY A 66 -4.20 -0.51 -29.63
C GLY A 66 -4.35 0.99 -29.32
N GLN A 67 -4.90 1.37 -28.16
CA GLN A 67 -5.04 2.76 -27.75
C GLN A 67 -3.89 3.19 -26.84
N ARG A 68 -3.22 4.28 -27.21
CA ARG A 68 -2.13 4.87 -26.43
C ARG A 68 -2.68 5.68 -25.26
N MET A 69 -2.09 5.48 -24.09
CA MET A 69 -2.34 6.26 -22.88
C MET A 69 -1.07 6.92 -22.37
N TYR A 70 -1.22 8.06 -21.69
CA TYR A 70 -0.15 8.85 -21.09
C TYR A 70 -0.54 9.19 -19.65
N LEU A 71 0.25 8.79 -18.67
CA LEU A 71 -0.05 9.01 -17.26
C LEU A 71 1.11 9.75 -16.59
N ASP A 72 0.86 10.98 -16.17
CA ASP A 72 1.67 11.70 -15.20
C ASP A 72 0.98 11.68 -13.81
N ALA A 73 1.65 12.23 -12.80
CA ALA A 73 1.13 12.26 -11.43
C ALA A 73 -0.18 13.05 -11.32
N ARG A 74 -0.38 14.10 -12.13
CA ARG A 74 -1.57 14.96 -12.10
C ARG A 74 -2.79 14.25 -12.67
N ILE A 75 -2.64 13.62 -13.83
CA ILE A 75 -3.70 12.81 -14.45
C ILE A 75 -4.09 11.68 -13.51
N LEU A 76 -3.10 10.98 -12.94
CA LEU A 76 -3.40 9.89 -12.00
C LEU A 76 -4.11 10.41 -10.73
N ALA A 77 -3.69 11.54 -10.16
CA ALA A 77 -4.42 12.17 -9.05
C ALA A 77 -5.86 12.52 -9.41
N SER A 78 -6.09 13.06 -10.61
CA SER A 78 -7.43 13.41 -11.08
C SER A 78 -8.33 12.18 -11.19
N ILE A 79 -7.82 11.06 -11.73
CA ILE A 79 -8.54 9.78 -11.85
C ILE A 79 -8.87 9.20 -10.46
N LEU A 80 -7.96 9.33 -9.50
CA LEU A 80 -8.10 8.74 -8.16
C LEU A 80 -8.75 9.66 -7.14
N HIS A 81 -8.98 10.93 -7.49
CA HIS A 81 -9.45 11.97 -6.59
C HIS A 81 -8.59 12.12 -5.33
N ILE A 82 -7.27 12.14 -5.49
CA ILE A 82 -6.29 12.33 -4.39
C ILE A 82 -5.32 13.48 -4.68
N PRO A 83 -4.65 14.03 -3.64
CA PRO A 83 -3.61 15.05 -3.82
C PRO A 83 -2.40 14.54 -4.64
N HIS A 84 -1.75 15.46 -5.35
CA HIS A 84 -0.49 15.22 -6.08
C HIS A 84 0.66 16.16 -5.68
N HIS A 85 0.47 16.94 -4.61
CA HIS A 85 1.50 17.79 -4.03
C HIS A 85 2.17 17.11 -2.83
N GLY A 86 3.08 17.84 -2.19
CA GLY A 86 3.85 17.36 -1.05
C GLY A 86 5.19 16.76 -1.46
N ILE A 87 5.89 16.21 -0.47
CA ILE A 87 7.21 15.61 -0.67
C ILE A 87 7.10 14.33 -1.48
N TYR A 88 8.19 13.97 -2.16
CA TYR A 88 8.31 12.70 -2.86
C TYR A 88 9.68 12.09 -2.62
N VAL A 89 9.69 10.82 -2.24
CA VAL A 89 10.88 9.97 -2.14
C VAL A 89 10.51 8.57 -2.63
N PHE A 90 11.48 7.90 -3.27
CA PHE A 90 11.37 6.50 -3.64
C PHE A 90 12.72 5.81 -3.46
N GLU A 91 12.93 5.26 -2.26
CA GLU A 91 14.20 4.65 -1.82
C GLU A 91 13.92 3.31 -1.13
N TYR A 92 14.71 2.28 -1.41
CA TYR A 92 14.52 0.92 -0.89
C TYR A 92 15.65 0.43 0.02
N LYS A 93 16.85 1.00 -0.09
CA LYS A 93 18.06 0.51 0.59
C LYS A 93 18.33 1.26 1.88
N LYS A 94 18.24 2.59 1.83
CA LYS A 94 18.51 3.47 2.97
C LYS A 94 17.24 4.15 3.48
N TRP A 95 17.37 4.82 4.62
CA TRP A 95 16.30 5.69 5.11
C TRP A 95 16.17 6.89 4.17
N PRO A 96 14.94 7.33 3.86
CA PRO A 96 14.72 8.61 3.18
C PRO A 96 15.42 9.76 3.91
N GLU A 97 16.11 10.62 3.15
CA GLU A 97 16.75 11.83 3.66
C GLU A 97 15.82 13.00 3.33
N VAL A 98 14.91 13.30 4.26
CA VAL A 98 13.91 14.37 4.12
C VAL A 98 13.95 15.22 5.38
N GLU A 99 13.80 16.54 5.20
CA GLU A 99 13.72 17.48 6.31
C GLU A 99 12.62 17.08 7.31
N GLY A 100 12.97 17.07 8.60
CA GLY A 100 12.07 16.69 9.69
C GLY A 100 11.85 15.18 9.86
N PHE A 101 12.33 14.32 8.94
CA PHE A 101 12.22 12.87 9.11
C PHE A 101 13.40 12.31 9.91
N HIS A 102 13.10 11.77 11.09
CA HIS A 102 14.06 11.03 11.91
C HIS A 102 13.51 9.62 12.20
N PRO A 103 14.15 8.53 11.73
CA PRO A 103 13.64 7.17 11.91
C PRO A 103 13.31 6.82 13.37
N ASN A 104 14.13 7.27 14.33
CA ASN A 104 13.89 7.01 15.75
C ASN A 104 12.53 7.53 16.24
N GLN A 105 12.06 8.69 15.73
CA GLN A 105 10.80 9.28 16.17
C GLN A 105 9.60 8.42 15.78
N ILE A 106 9.55 7.95 14.53
CA ILE A 106 8.47 7.05 14.09
C ILE A 106 8.61 5.67 14.74
N LEU A 107 9.83 5.17 14.95
CA LEU A 107 10.04 3.88 15.60
C LEU A 107 9.58 3.88 17.05
N SER A 108 9.84 4.93 17.82
CA SER A 108 9.30 5.09 19.18
C SER A 108 7.76 5.11 19.21
N LEU A 109 7.11 5.62 18.17
CA LEU A 109 5.66 5.59 18.05
C LEU A 109 5.12 4.20 17.67
N LEU A 110 5.80 3.51 16.75
CA LEU A 110 5.38 2.19 16.28
C LEU A 110 5.65 1.09 17.32
N TYR A 111 6.69 1.24 18.13
CA TYR A 111 7.17 0.27 19.12
C TYR A 111 7.38 0.93 20.50
N PRO A 112 6.33 1.48 21.13
CA PRO A 112 6.48 2.32 22.32
C PRO A 112 7.04 1.59 23.55
N ASN A 113 6.99 0.25 23.58
CA ASN A 113 7.41 -0.58 24.70
C ASN A 113 8.70 -1.37 24.45
N ASP A 114 9.40 -1.12 23.34
CA ASP A 114 10.66 -1.80 23.03
C ASP A 114 11.86 -0.83 23.17
N PRO A 115 12.65 -0.92 24.26
CA PRO A 115 13.80 -0.05 24.45
C PRO A 115 14.95 -0.35 23.47
N ASN A 116 14.93 -1.51 22.80
CA ASN A 116 15.97 -1.91 21.86
C ASN A 116 15.66 -1.51 20.42
N VAL A 117 14.55 -0.81 20.18
CA VAL A 117 14.17 -0.42 18.82
C VAL A 117 15.18 0.58 18.24
N HIS A 118 15.77 0.26 17.09
CA HIS A 118 16.72 1.15 16.41
C HIS A 118 16.65 1.05 14.87
N PRO A 119 17.09 2.07 14.11
CA PRO A 119 16.82 2.16 12.67
C PRO A 119 17.47 1.10 11.77
N ASN A 120 18.39 0.31 12.33
CA ASN A 120 19.14 -0.72 11.60
C ASN A 120 18.66 -2.14 11.92
N MET A 121 17.70 -2.31 12.84
CA MET A 121 17.15 -3.61 13.16
C MET A 121 16.14 -4.10 12.10
N ALA A 122 15.80 -5.39 12.14
CA ALA A 122 14.65 -5.90 11.41
C ALA A 122 13.35 -5.41 12.08
N LEU A 123 12.49 -4.77 11.29
CA LEU A 123 11.22 -4.23 11.78
C LEU A 123 10.10 -5.22 11.48
N THR A 124 9.36 -5.63 12.50
CA THR A 124 8.35 -6.70 12.44
C THR A 124 6.95 -6.19 12.76
N THR A 125 5.91 -6.82 12.16
CA THR A 125 4.51 -6.37 12.29
C THR A 125 3.76 -6.97 13.48
N ASN A 126 4.30 -8.03 14.11
CA ASN A 126 3.71 -8.69 15.28
C ASN A 126 3.68 -7.78 16.53
N ARG A 127 4.61 -6.82 16.62
CA ARG A 127 4.72 -5.88 17.74
C ARG A 127 3.97 -4.56 17.52
N LEU A 128 3.35 -4.37 16.35
CA LEU A 128 2.55 -3.19 16.05
C LEU A 128 1.17 -3.25 16.73
N SER A 129 0.66 -2.08 17.10
CA SER A 129 -0.75 -1.93 17.48
C SER A 129 -1.68 -2.33 16.31
N VAL A 130 -2.95 -2.58 16.61
CA VAL A 130 -3.95 -2.91 15.58
C VAL A 130 -4.02 -1.83 14.50
N ASP A 131 -4.04 -0.55 14.88
CA ASP A 131 -4.04 0.58 13.96
C ASP A 131 -2.82 0.61 13.05
N HIS A 132 -1.62 0.51 13.63
CA HIS A 132 -0.38 0.54 12.86
C HIS A 132 -0.27 -0.67 11.92
N ARG A 133 -0.72 -1.85 12.35
CA ARG A 133 -0.70 -3.05 11.52
C ARG A 133 -1.73 -2.99 10.39
N LEU A 134 -2.92 -2.44 10.63
CA LEU A 134 -3.92 -2.24 9.58
C LEU A 134 -3.45 -1.20 8.57
N LEU A 135 -2.86 -0.09 9.03
CA LEU A 135 -2.24 0.91 8.16
C LEU A 135 -1.13 0.30 7.30
N HIS A 136 -0.20 -0.45 7.91
CA HIS A 136 0.86 -1.15 7.18
C HIS A 136 0.30 -2.09 6.12
N ASN A 137 -0.69 -2.91 6.48
CA ASN A 137 -1.31 -3.83 5.53
C ASN A 137 -1.99 -3.10 4.36
N LEU A 138 -2.62 -1.94 4.59
CA LEU A 138 -3.14 -1.09 3.52
C LEU A 138 -2.02 -0.56 2.64
N ILE A 139 -0.93 -0.05 3.23
CA ILE A 139 0.21 0.44 2.47
C ILE A 139 0.76 -0.67 1.56
N VAL A 140 1.03 -1.86 2.08
CA VAL A 140 1.64 -2.95 1.31
C VAL A 140 0.69 -3.56 0.28
N GLN A 141 -0.61 -3.33 0.38
CA GLN A 141 -1.57 -3.93 -0.56
C GLN A 141 -2.19 -2.92 -1.54
N GLN A 142 -2.23 -1.64 -1.18
CA GLN A 142 -2.84 -0.57 -1.98
C GLN A 142 -1.87 0.50 -2.45
N ILE A 143 -0.93 0.92 -1.61
CA ILE A 143 -0.12 2.11 -1.88
C ILE A 143 1.22 1.72 -2.50
N LEU A 144 1.98 0.86 -1.81
CA LEU A 144 3.29 0.37 -2.21
C LEU A 144 3.33 -1.17 -2.20
N PRO A 145 2.77 -1.84 -3.23
CA PRO A 145 2.77 -3.30 -3.28
C PRO A 145 4.17 -3.91 -3.41
N THR A 146 4.59 -4.60 -2.35
CA THR A 146 5.80 -5.40 -2.32
C THR A 146 5.39 -6.87 -2.34
N GLY A 147 5.61 -7.59 -3.44
CA GLY A 147 5.23 -9.01 -3.58
C GLY A 147 5.97 -10.00 -2.67
N GLY A 148 6.52 -9.55 -1.54
CA GLY A 148 7.09 -10.35 -0.47
C GLY A 148 6.12 -10.54 0.70
N GLY A 149 6.58 -11.19 1.77
CA GLY A 149 5.77 -11.42 2.97
C GLY A 149 5.39 -10.13 3.71
N TYR A 150 4.33 -10.21 4.53
CA TYR A 150 3.78 -9.07 5.30
C TYR A 150 4.28 -9.03 6.77
N ALA A 151 5.25 -9.88 7.13
CA ALA A 151 5.76 -9.98 8.50
C ALA A 151 6.76 -8.86 8.84
N LYS A 152 7.50 -8.36 7.85
CA LYS A 152 8.55 -7.35 8.02
C LYS A 152 8.15 -6.03 7.34
N LEU A 153 8.63 -4.92 7.90
CA LEU A 153 8.46 -3.59 7.33
C LEU A 153 9.73 -3.16 6.61
N SER A 154 9.59 -2.61 5.40
CA SER A 154 10.69 -1.91 4.74
C SER A 154 10.82 -0.48 5.26
N LYS A 155 12.02 0.10 5.15
CA LYS A 155 12.27 1.52 5.51
C LYS A 155 11.32 2.47 4.77
N MET A 156 11.01 2.17 3.51
CA MET A 156 10.05 2.94 2.70
C MET A 156 8.62 2.82 3.23
N GLN A 157 8.20 1.65 3.69
CA GLN A 157 6.87 1.46 4.28
C GLN A 157 6.75 2.22 5.60
N VAL A 158 7.78 2.19 6.45
CA VAL A 158 7.84 2.96 7.70
C VAL A 158 7.81 4.46 7.42
N PHE A 159 8.53 4.92 6.39
CA PHE A 159 8.48 6.31 5.96
C PHE A 159 7.09 6.74 5.50
N ILE A 160 6.39 5.91 4.71
CA ILE A 160 5.00 6.20 4.31
C ILE A 160 4.07 6.22 5.52
N MET A 161 4.26 5.31 6.48
CA MET A 161 3.50 5.34 7.74
C MET A 161 3.76 6.64 8.51
N TRP A 162 5.00 7.11 8.59
CA TRP A 162 5.33 8.40 9.17
C TRP A 162 4.61 9.53 8.45
N CYS A 163 4.63 9.59 7.12
CA CYS A 163 3.91 10.63 6.38
C CYS A 163 2.41 10.63 6.74
N ILE A 164 1.79 9.44 6.78
CA ILE A 164 0.35 9.32 7.07
C ILE A 164 0.02 9.71 8.52
N ILE A 165 0.78 9.20 9.49
CA ILE A 165 0.51 9.44 10.91
C ILE A 165 0.84 10.89 11.30
N SER A 166 1.94 11.44 10.78
CA SER A 166 2.38 12.81 11.04
C SER A 166 1.73 13.85 10.13
N LYS A 167 0.78 13.43 9.27
CA LYS A 167 0.04 14.31 8.34
C LYS A 167 0.95 15.10 7.40
N ILE A 168 2.05 14.49 6.98
CA ILE A 168 2.96 15.07 6.00
C ILE A 168 2.41 14.79 4.61
N GLU A 169 2.16 15.84 3.84
CA GLU A 169 1.72 15.73 2.46
C GLU A 169 2.78 15.00 1.64
N PHE A 170 2.37 13.92 0.98
CA PHE A 170 3.25 13.08 0.18
C PHE A 170 2.61 12.81 -1.19
N CYS A 171 3.39 12.86 -2.26
CA CYS A 171 2.90 12.66 -3.62
C CYS A 171 2.67 11.16 -3.92
N PHE A 172 1.53 10.63 -3.45
CA PHE A 172 1.11 9.24 -3.68
C PHE A 172 0.93 8.86 -5.16
N PRO A 173 0.37 9.72 -6.05
CA PRO A 173 0.29 9.39 -7.47
C PRO A 173 1.66 9.10 -8.10
N LEU A 174 2.67 9.92 -7.78
CA LEU A 174 4.01 9.73 -8.30
C LEU A 174 4.65 8.44 -7.74
N LEU A 175 4.43 8.13 -6.45
CA LEU A 175 4.83 6.85 -5.86
C LEU A 175 4.20 5.65 -6.58
N ILE A 176 2.91 5.72 -6.92
CA ILE A 176 2.20 4.65 -7.63
C ILE A 176 2.82 4.43 -9.02
N LEU A 177 3.03 5.50 -9.80
CA LEU A 177 3.64 5.39 -11.13
C LEU A 177 5.05 4.79 -11.07
N LYS A 178 5.86 5.21 -10.10
CA LYS A 178 7.21 4.68 -9.88
C LYS A 178 7.19 3.22 -9.45
N THR A 179 6.19 2.84 -8.66
CA THR A 179 5.97 1.45 -8.26
C THR A 179 5.53 0.58 -9.44
N MET A 180 4.71 1.10 -10.37
CA MET A 180 4.35 0.40 -11.61
C MET A 180 5.61 0.08 -12.43
N VAL A 181 6.45 1.10 -12.69
CA VAL A 181 7.71 0.93 -13.42
C VAL A 181 8.63 -0.04 -12.71
N HIS A 182 8.79 0.08 -11.40
CA HIS A 182 9.64 -0.82 -10.63
C HIS A 182 9.15 -2.27 -10.70
N ALA A 183 7.84 -2.52 -10.57
CA ALA A 183 7.27 -3.86 -10.68
C ALA A 183 7.51 -4.49 -12.06
N TYR A 184 7.42 -3.67 -13.12
CA TYR A 184 7.74 -4.08 -14.48
C TYR A 184 9.23 -4.42 -14.66
N SER A 185 10.13 -3.51 -14.25
CA SER A 185 11.57 -3.68 -14.39
C SER A 185 12.10 -4.90 -13.64
N GLN A 186 11.49 -5.25 -12.51
CA GLN A 186 11.83 -6.42 -11.71
C GLN A 186 11.18 -7.72 -12.20
N LYS A 187 10.42 -7.69 -13.31
CA LYS A 187 9.67 -8.84 -13.87
C LYS A 187 8.87 -9.60 -12.80
N LYS A 188 8.20 -8.86 -11.91
CA LYS A 188 7.43 -9.48 -10.82
C LYS A 188 6.35 -10.39 -11.40
N SER A 189 6.17 -11.56 -10.80
CA SER A 189 5.11 -12.51 -11.17
C SER A 189 3.70 -11.95 -10.94
N VAL A 190 3.57 -11.03 -9.98
CA VAL A 190 2.31 -10.35 -9.65
C VAL A 190 2.42 -8.87 -9.99
N LEU A 191 1.59 -8.43 -10.92
CA LEU A 191 1.47 -7.03 -11.31
C LEU A 191 0.58 -6.27 -10.28
N PRO A 192 0.98 -5.07 -9.85
CA PRO A 192 0.19 -4.30 -8.89
C PRO A 192 -0.98 -3.55 -9.54
N TYR A 193 -1.82 -2.92 -8.71
CA TYR A 193 -2.80 -1.90 -9.10
C TYR A 193 -3.88 -2.32 -10.10
N GLY A 194 -4.36 -3.56 -10.09
CA GLY A 194 -5.37 -4.03 -11.04
C GLY A 194 -6.69 -3.23 -11.00
N SER A 195 -7.23 -3.00 -9.81
CA SER A 195 -8.48 -2.24 -9.66
C SER A 195 -8.29 -0.75 -9.95
N LEU A 196 -7.14 -0.19 -9.57
CA LEU A 196 -6.75 1.17 -9.92
C LEU A 196 -6.60 1.35 -11.45
N LEU A 197 -5.96 0.40 -12.14
CA LEU A 197 -5.82 0.43 -13.60
C LEU A 197 -7.17 0.34 -14.31
N THR A 198 -8.19 -0.23 -13.68
CA THR A 198 -9.54 -0.20 -14.26
C THR A 198 -10.10 1.22 -14.30
N LEU A 199 -9.84 2.06 -13.30
CA LEU A 199 -10.20 3.48 -13.34
C LEU A 199 -9.44 4.22 -14.44
N VAL A 200 -8.16 3.88 -14.65
CA VAL A 200 -7.36 4.40 -15.77
C VAL A 200 -7.98 4.00 -17.12
N PHE A 201 -8.33 2.72 -17.29
CA PHE A 201 -8.94 2.23 -18.53
C PHE A 201 -10.26 2.93 -18.84
N LEU A 202 -11.09 3.16 -17.81
CA LEU A 202 -12.33 3.92 -17.94
C LEU A 202 -12.08 5.37 -18.37
N HIS A 203 -11.08 6.04 -17.77
CA HIS A 203 -10.69 7.40 -18.14
C HIS A 203 -10.25 7.51 -19.61
N TYR A 204 -9.55 6.51 -20.15
CA TYR A 204 -9.14 6.46 -21.55
C TYR A 204 -10.18 5.85 -22.50
N HIS A 205 -11.37 5.52 -22.00
CA HIS A 205 -12.43 4.85 -22.77
C HIS A 205 -12.00 3.51 -23.40
N ILE A 206 -11.09 2.78 -22.74
CA ILE A 206 -10.71 1.43 -23.15
C ILE A 206 -11.92 0.51 -23.01
N PRO A 207 -12.38 -0.17 -24.08
CA PRO A 207 -13.53 -1.05 -24.00
C PRO A 207 -13.27 -2.24 -23.07
N LEU A 208 -14.07 -2.35 -22.01
CA LEU A 208 -14.03 -3.46 -21.06
C LEU A 208 -14.93 -4.64 -21.50
N ASP A 209 -15.79 -4.43 -22.50
CA ASP A 209 -16.69 -5.45 -23.03
C ASP A 209 -15.91 -6.66 -23.55
N GLY A 210 -16.40 -7.85 -23.21
CA GLY A 210 -15.75 -9.12 -23.54
C GLY A 210 -14.57 -9.50 -22.65
N GLU A 211 -14.13 -8.63 -21.73
CA GLU A 211 -13.12 -8.96 -20.73
C GLU A 211 -13.74 -9.67 -19.52
N VAL A 212 -12.99 -10.58 -18.89
CA VAL A 212 -13.46 -11.29 -17.69
C VAL A 212 -13.11 -10.50 -16.43
N PRO A 213 -14.09 -9.96 -15.69
CA PRO A 213 -13.82 -9.20 -14.48
C PRO A 213 -13.41 -10.12 -13.34
N THR A 214 -12.35 -9.74 -12.63
CA THR A 214 -12.01 -10.33 -11.32
C THR A 214 -12.45 -9.36 -10.23
N LYS A 215 -13.45 -9.73 -9.46
CA LYS A 215 -13.97 -8.91 -8.35
C LYS A 215 -13.13 -9.12 -7.10
N LEU A 216 -13.03 -8.09 -6.27
CA LEU A 216 -12.57 -8.25 -4.89
C LEU A 216 -13.53 -9.18 -4.15
N LYS A 217 -12.97 -10.05 -3.33
CA LYS A 217 -13.74 -10.94 -2.47
C LYS A 217 -14.09 -10.21 -1.18
N LYS A 218 -15.08 -10.71 -0.44
CA LYS A 218 -15.40 -10.20 0.91
C LYS A 218 -14.21 -10.22 1.86
N GLU A 219 -13.29 -11.17 1.65
CA GLU A 219 -12.07 -11.29 2.42
C GLU A 219 -11.02 -10.23 2.12
N ASP A 220 -11.18 -9.49 1.02
CA ASP A 220 -10.31 -8.38 0.63
C ASP A 220 -10.72 -7.05 1.30
N THR A 221 -11.85 -7.05 2.02
CA THR A 221 -12.35 -5.90 2.78
C THR A 221 -11.99 -6.01 4.25
N TYR A 222 -11.36 -4.98 4.81
CA TYR A 222 -11.15 -4.87 6.26
C TYR A 222 -12.48 -4.56 6.95
N ASN A 223 -13.10 -5.62 7.46
CA ASN A 223 -14.28 -5.60 8.30
C ASN A 223 -14.06 -6.53 9.51
N LYS A 224 -15.02 -6.59 10.43
CA LYS A 224 -14.95 -7.46 11.62
C LYS A 224 -14.58 -8.91 11.29
N SER A 225 -15.16 -9.48 10.25
CA SER A 225 -14.89 -10.87 9.83
C SER A 225 -13.45 -11.06 9.35
N THR A 226 -12.94 -10.13 8.54
CA THR A 226 -11.55 -10.17 8.06
C THR A 226 -10.56 -9.99 9.21
N LEU A 227 -10.83 -9.11 10.16
CA LEU A 227 -10.00 -8.95 11.36
C LEU A 227 -9.96 -10.22 12.21
N ASN A 228 -11.12 -10.85 12.46
CA ASN A 228 -11.19 -12.15 13.12
C ASN A 228 -10.37 -13.23 12.38
N ARG A 229 -10.37 -13.19 11.04
CA ARG A 229 -9.55 -14.10 10.22
C ARG A 229 -8.06 -13.83 10.34
N MET A 230 -7.69 -12.57 10.53
CA MET A 230 -6.31 -12.14 10.76
C MET A 230 -5.84 -12.39 12.21
N GLY A 231 -6.69 -12.93 13.09
CA GLY A 231 -6.34 -13.20 14.49
C GLY A 231 -6.64 -12.04 15.44
N TRP A 232 -7.28 -10.97 14.98
CA TRP A 232 -7.72 -9.89 15.86
C TRP A 232 -9.09 -10.20 16.45
N LYS A 233 -9.23 -10.13 17.77
CA LYS A 233 -10.52 -10.28 18.47
C LYS A 233 -10.80 -9.08 19.35
N LYS A 234 -12.07 -8.72 19.48
CA LYS A 234 -12.51 -7.63 20.36
C LYS A 234 -12.99 -8.20 21.69
N GLU A 235 -12.28 -7.89 22.77
CA GLU A 235 -12.60 -8.31 24.14
C GLU A 235 -12.70 -7.07 25.03
N LYS A 236 -13.83 -6.90 25.75
CA LYS A 236 -14.10 -5.73 26.62
C LYS A 236 -13.87 -4.37 25.93
N GLY A 237 -14.16 -4.28 24.63
CA GLY A 237 -13.97 -3.05 23.84
C GLY A 237 -12.58 -2.87 23.23
N ILE A 238 -11.61 -3.72 23.55
CA ILE A 238 -10.22 -3.62 23.09
C ILE A 238 -9.94 -4.73 22.06
N TRP A 239 -9.26 -4.37 20.96
CA TRP A 239 -8.78 -5.33 19.97
C TRP A 239 -7.45 -5.94 20.40
N THR A 240 -7.42 -7.26 20.59
CA THR A 240 -6.23 -8.03 20.97
C THR A 240 -5.86 -9.03 19.89
N TYR A 241 -4.56 -9.23 19.69
CA TYR A 241 -4.05 -10.21 18.73
C TYR A 241 -3.99 -11.59 19.39
N GLN A 242 -4.75 -12.52 18.85
CA GLN A 242 -4.77 -13.93 19.21
C GLN A 242 -4.40 -14.74 17.96
N PRO A 243 -3.10 -15.05 17.76
CA PRO A 243 -2.68 -15.82 16.61
C PRO A 243 -3.36 -17.19 16.62
N ARG A 244 -3.78 -17.65 15.45
CA ARG A 244 -4.35 -18.99 15.31
C ARG A 244 -3.27 -20.04 15.59
N ALA A 245 -3.68 -21.22 16.05
CA ALA A 245 -2.77 -22.31 16.41
C ALA A 245 -1.83 -22.73 15.26
N ASP A 246 -2.23 -22.55 14.00
CA ASP A 246 -1.42 -22.80 12.80
C ASP A 246 -0.40 -21.69 12.48
N GLN A 247 -0.60 -20.48 13.02
CA GLN A 247 0.29 -19.33 12.83
C GLN A 247 1.29 -19.13 13.97
N ALA A 248 0.99 -19.67 15.17
CA ALA A 248 1.88 -19.61 16.33
C ALA A 248 3.30 -20.16 16.06
N PRO A 249 3.51 -21.28 15.32
CA PRO A 249 4.85 -21.77 15.01
C PRO A 249 5.64 -20.86 14.07
N ARG A 250 4.97 -20.06 13.22
CA ARG A 250 5.65 -19.10 12.32
C ARG A 250 6.09 -17.86 13.07
N LEU A 251 5.25 -17.33 13.95
CA LEU A 251 5.58 -16.19 14.80
C LEU A 251 6.73 -16.51 15.75
N ALA A 252 6.75 -17.72 16.34
CA ALA A 252 7.85 -18.17 17.18
C ALA A 252 9.20 -18.26 16.43
N ARG A 253 9.20 -18.60 15.13
CA ARG A 253 10.42 -18.57 14.30
C ARG A 253 10.85 -17.16 13.96
N GLU A 254 9.90 -16.26 13.69
CA GLU A 254 10.17 -14.84 13.42
C GLU A 254 10.77 -14.13 14.65
N GLU A 255 10.33 -14.49 15.87
CA GLU A 255 10.91 -14.01 17.13
C GLU A 255 12.30 -14.60 17.43
N GLN A 256 12.56 -15.85 17.04
CA GLN A 256 13.89 -16.48 17.20
C GLN A 256 14.93 -15.96 16.21
N GLU A 257 14.54 -15.56 15.00
CA GLU A 257 15.43 -14.87 14.05
C GLU A 257 15.80 -13.44 14.50
N GLU A 258 15.07 -12.86 15.47
CA GLU A 258 15.28 -11.50 15.99
C GLU A 258 16.38 -11.43 17.07
N ASN A 259 16.71 -12.55 17.71
CA ASN A 259 17.76 -12.66 18.73
C ASN A 259 18.83 -13.70 18.31
N PRO A 260 19.86 -13.32 17.55
CA PRO A 260 21.04 -14.17 17.45
C PRO A 260 21.76 -14.21 18.81
N PRO A 261 22.47 -15.31 19.13
CA PRO A 261 23.28 -15.42 20.35
C PRO A 261 24.38 -14.36 20.43
#